data_AF-A0A4Q4DI30-F1
#
_entry.id   AF-A0A4Q4DI30-F1
#
_cell.length_a   1.000
_cell.length_b   1.000
_cell.length_c   1.000
_cell.angle_alpha   90.00
_cell.angle_beta   90.00
_cell.angle_gamma   90.00
#
_symmetry.space_group_name_H-M   'P 1'
#
loop_
_entity.id
_entity.type
_entity.pdbx_description
1 polymer ?
#
loop_
_entity_poly.entity_id
_entity_poly.type
_entity_poly.pdbx_seq_one_letter_code
_entity_poly.pdbx_strand_id
1 'polypeptide(L)'
;MARFDVNAARAQRMEALGRTWSFDLDDDTFELPTELTRETAKALRGLDDNDVDGLLALLMGQRQFDRFARHDVTMQDIAAILEAYGKETGLGLGED
;
A
#
# COMPACT_ATOMS: atom_id res chain seq x y z
N MET A 1 10.25 8.44 32.86
CA MET A 1 9.39 8.51 31.66
C MET A 1 9.99 7.58 30.63
N ALA A 2 9.28 6.51 30.24
CA ALA A 2 9.75 5.59 29.22
C ALA A 2 9.84 6.34 27.88
N ARG A 3 11.06 6.42 27.32
CA ARG A 3 11.29 7.01 26.01
C ARG A 3 10.68 6.06 24.98
N PHE A 4 9.71 6.53 24.21
CA PHE A 4 9.10 5.71 23.17
C PHE A 4 10.15 5.44 22.08
N ASP A 5 10.63 4.20 22.00
CA ASP A 5 11.62 3.80 21.01
C ASP A 5 10.91 3.34 19.74
N VAL A 6 10.98 4.19 18.72
CA VAL A 6 10.35 3.94 17.42
C VAL A 6 10.93 2.69 16.74
N ASN A 7 12.19 2.32 17.03
CA ASN A 7 12.79 1.11 16.47
C ASN A 7 12.22 -0.16 17.10
N ALA A 8 11.99 -0.15 18.41
CA ALA A 8 11.34 -1.27 19.10
C ALA A 8 9.89 -1.46 18.60
N ALA A 9 9.12 -0.36 18.49
CA ALA A 9 7.76 -0.41 17.94
C ALA A 9 7.73 -0.90 16.48
N ARG A 10 8.70 -0.48 15.67
CA ARG A 10 8.86 -0.96 14.28
C ARG A 10 9.21 -2.45 14.22
N ALA A 11 10.15 -2.92 15.04
CA ALA A 11 10.54 -4.32 15.08
C ALA A 11 9.37 -5.23 15.46
N GLN A 12 8.60 -4.87 16.50
CA GLN A 12 7.44 -5.64 16.92
C GLN A 12 6.34 -5.71 15.86
N ARG A 13 6.13 -4.66 15.04
CA ARG A 13 5.20 -4.71 13.90
C ARG A 13 5.70 -5.61 12.78
N MET A 14 6.99 -5.52 12.45
CA MET A 14 7.61 -6.33 11.39
C MET A 14 7.49 -7.83 11.67
N GLU A 15 7.57 -8.24 12.94
CA GLU A 15 7.40 -9.64 13.35
C GLU A 15 5.93 -10.12 13.30
N ALA A 16 4.96 -9.22 13.40
CA ALA A 16 3.54 -9.55 13.50
C ALA A 16 2.78 -9.53 12.15
N LEU A 17 3.13 -8.59 11.26
CA LEU A 17 2.40 -8.35 9.99
C LEU A 17 3.30 -8.47 8.76
N GLY A 18 4.61 -8.63 8.93
CA GLY A 18 5.56 -8.49 7.83
C GLY A 18 5.74 -7.02 7.40
N ARG A 19 6.66 -6.80 6.46
CA ARG A 19 7.00 -5.45 5.95
C ARG A 19 6.06 -5.00 4.82
N THR A 20 5.31 -5.94 4.26
CA THR A 20 4.48 -5.81 3.07
C THR A 20 3.19 -6.61 3.26
N TRP A 21 2.09 -6.08 2.76
CA TRP A 21 0.81 -6.76 2.62
C TRP A 21 0.73 -7.31 1.20
N SER A 22 0.49 -8.61 1.07
CA SER A 22 0.50 -9.28 -0.23
C SER A 22 -0.92 -9.63 -0.66
N PHE A 23 -1.19 -9.52 -1.95
CA PHE A 23 -2.44 -9.98 -2.55
C PHE A 23 -2.16 -10.72 -3.86
N ASP A 24 -3.09 -11.59 -4.22
CA ASP A 24 -2.99 -12.41 -5.43
C ASP A 24 -3.98 -11.90 -6.47
N LEU A 25 -3.54 -11.78 -7.71
CA LEU A 25 -4.37 -11.38 -8.84
C LEU A 25 -4.04 -12.28 -10.04
N ASP A 26 -5.02 -13.10 -10.41
CA ASP A 26 -4.85 -14.14 -11.43
C ASP A 26 -3.74 -15.15 -11.05
N ASP A 27 -2.61 -15.18 -11.77
CA ASP A 27 -1.44 -16.04 -11.48
C ASP A 27 -0.24 -15.25 -10.90
N ASP A 28 -0.41 -13.96 -10.60
CA ASP A 28 0.68 -13.08 -10.12
C ASP A 28 0.40 -12.57 -8.70
N THR A 29 1.45 -12.51 -7.88
CA THR A 29 1.38 -12.03 -6.50
C THR A 29 2.01 -10.64 -6.39
N PHE A 30 1.26 -9.73 -5.79
CA PHE A 30 1.61 -8.32 -5.63
C PHE A 30 1.82 -7.98 -4.15
N GLU A 31 2.62 -6.96 -3.87
CA GLU A 31 3.01 -6.56 -2.52
C GLU A 31 2.89 -5.04 -2.34
N LEU A 32 2.13 -4.62 -1.33
CA LEU A 32 1.99 -3.24 -0.92
C LEU A 32 2.70 -2.99 0.41
N PRO A 33 3.30 -1.82 0.65
CA PRO A 33 3.99 -1.52 1.89
C PRO A 33 3.00 -1.35 3.05
N THR A 34 3.17 -2.07 4.16
CA THR A 34 2.30 -1.86 5.35
C THR A 34 2.67 -0.60 6.14
N GLU A 35 3.74 0.09 5.76
CA GLU A 35 4.19 1.36 6.32
C GLU A 35 4.58 2.33 5.21
N LEU A 36 3.94 3.50 5.15
CA LEU A 36 4.31 4.55 4.21
C LEU A 36 5.50 5.36 4.74
N THR A 37 6.53 5.52 3.91
CA THR A 37 7.60 6.46 4.21
C THR A 37 7.08 7.89 4.11
N ARG A 38 7.74 8.84 4.78
CA ARG A 38 7.40 10.27 4.68
C ARG A 38 7.47 10.80 3.25
N GLU A 39 8.34 10.22 2.43
CA GLU A 39 8.48 10.57 1.01
C GLU A 39 7.29 10.06 0.20
N THR A 40 6.91 8.79 0.37
CA THR A 40 5.70 8.21 -0.24
C THR A 40 4.46 8.97 0.18
N ALA A 41 4.26 9.22 1.47
CA ALA A 41 3.11 10.01 1.97
C ALA A 41 3.06 11.43 1.39
N LYS A 42 4.21 12.07 1.16
CA LYS A 42 4.28 13.38 0.51
C LYS A 42 3.93 13.29 -0.98
N ALA A 43 4.37 12.26 -1.68
CA ALA A 43 4.05 12.02 -3.08
C ALA A 43 2.56 11.71 -3.27
N LEU A 44 1.99 10.89 -2.39
CA LEU A 44 0.56 10.57 -2.36
C LEU A 44 -0.31 11.82 -2.24
N ARG A 45 0.08 12.78 -1.39
CA ARG A 45 -0.63 14.06 -1.25
C ARG A 45 -0.59 14.92 -2.53
N GLY A 46 0.35 14.65 -3.42
CA GLY A 46 0.48 15.34 -4.71
C GLY A 46 -0.32 14.69 -5.84
N LEU A 47 -0.91 13.51 -5.61
CA LEU A 47 -1.77 12.85 -6.59
C LEU A 47 -3.17 13.48 -6.58
N ASP A 48 -3.79 13.47 -7.76
CA ASP A 48 -5.21 13.78 -7.90
C ASP A 48 -6.05 12.61 -7.37
N ASP A 49 -7.26 12.89 -6.91
CA ASP A 49 -8.21 11.88 -6.41
C ASP A 49 -8.52 10.80 -7.48
N ASN A 50 -8.40 11.16 -8.76
CA ASN A 50 -8.63 10.27 -9.89
C ASN A 50 -7.36 9.52 -10.33
N ASP A 51 -6.18 9.83 -9.77
CA ASP A 51 -4.89 9.27 -10.20
C ASP A 51 -4.57 7.96 -9.46
N VAL A 52 -5.44 6.98 -9.66
CA VAL A 52 -5.37 5.65 -9.03
C VAL A 52 -4.17 4.86 -9.54
N ASP A 53 -3.81 4.99 -10.81
CA ASP A 53 -2.62 4.36 -11.37
C ASP A 53 -1.33 4.92 -10.76
N GLY A 54 -1.22 6.23 -10.58
CA GLY A 54 -0.08 6.85 -9.90
C GLY A 54 0.01 6.45 -8.43
N LEU A 55 -1.14 6.32 -7.76
CA LEU A 55 -1.24 5.80 -6.39
C LEU A 55 -0.65 4.39 -6.30
N LEU A 56 -1.15 3.47 -7.13
CA LEU A 56 -0.67 2.09 -7.16
C LEU A 56 0.82 2.04 -7.50
N ALA A 57 1.27 2.77 -8.52
CA ALA A 57 2.67 2.84 -8.90
C ALA A 57 3.59 3.35 -7.77
N LEU A 58 3.12 4.26 -6.91
CA LEU A 58 3.88 4.71 -5.73
C LEU A 58 3.92 3.68 -4.61
N LEU A 59 2.85 2.91 -4.43
CA LEU A 59 2.74 1.90 -3.38
C LEU A 59 3.57 0.65 -3.73
N MET A 60 3.31 0.02 -4.87
CA MET A 60 4.00 -1.21 -5.28
C MET A 60 5.32 -0.97 -6.04
N GLY A 61 5.53 0.25 -6.54
CA GLY A 61 6.66 0.59 -7.40
C GLY A 61 6.41 0.29 -8.88
N GLN A 62 7.07 1.05 -9.75
CA GLN A 62 6.84 1.03 -11.20
C GLN A 62 6.96 -0.36 -11.86
N ARG A 63 7.88 -1.20 -11.37
CA ARG A 63 8.11 -2.55 -11.94
C ARG A 63 6.96 -3.50 -11.69
N GLN A 64 6.40 -3.47 -10.48
CA GLN A 64 5.30 -4.33 -10.11
C GLN A 64 4.00 -3.78 -10.70
N PHE A 65 3.86 -2.45 -10.72
CA PHE A 65 2.75 -1.79 -11.40
C PHE A 65 2.69 -2.10 -12.91
N ASP A 66 3.82 -2.14 -13.62
CA ASP A 66 3.83 -2.54 -15.04
C ASP A 66 3.32 -3.97 -15.26
N ARG A 67 3.46 -4.85 -14.27
CA ARG A 67 2.86 -6.20 -14.32
C ARG A 67 1.37 -6.13 -13.99
N PHE A 68 1.02 -5.43 -12.92
CA PHE A 68 -0.37 -5.22 -12.50
C PHE A 68 -1.22 -4.65 -13.65
N ALA A 69 -0.72 -3.63 -14.35
CA ALA A 69 -1.39 -2.98 -15.48
C ALA A 69 -1.54 -3.87 -16.73
N ARG A 70 -0.87 -5.04 -16.79
CA ARG A 70 -1.07 -6.03 -17.85
C ARG A 70 -2.25 -6.96 -17.56
N HIS A 71 -2.66 -7.07 -16.29
CA HIS A 71 -3.88 -7.78 -15.96
C HIS A 71 -5.09 -6.93 -16.37
N ASP A 72 -6.17 -7.61 -16.74
CA ASP A 72 -7.46 -6.97 -17.03
C ASP A 72 -8.13 -6.62 -15.68
N VAL A 73 -7.60 -5.61 -15.00
CA VAL A 73 -8.09 -5.14 -13.70
C VAL A 73 -9.11 -4.03 -13.89
N THR A 74 -10.27 -4.17 -13.25
CA THR A 74 -11.30 -3.13 -13.28
C THR A 74 -11.12 -2.13 -12.13
N MET A 75 -11.75 -0.96 -12.25
CA MET A 75 -11.82 -0.01 -11.14
C MET A 75 -12.47 -0.61 -9.87
N GLN A 76 -13.35 -1.60 -10.02
CA GLN A 76 -13.96 -2.29 -8.86
C GLN A 76 -12.96 -3.19 -8.14
N ASP A 77 -12.12 -3.91 -8.90
CA ASP A 77 -11.05 -4.73 -8.33
C ASP A 77 -10.04 -3.85 -7.58
N ILE A 78 -9.66 -2.73 -8.19
CA ILE A 78 -8.74 -1.78 -7.55
C ILE A 78 -9.35 -1.22 -6.26
N ALA A 79 -10.62 -0.80 -6.28
CA ALA A 79 -11.30 -0.33 -5.08
C ALA A 79 -11.34 -1.40 -3.98
N ALA A 80 -11.62 -2.66 -4.33
CA ALA A 80 -11.62 -3.78 -3.39
C ALA A 80 -10.23 -4.03 -2.78
N ILE A 81 -9.17 -3.94 -3.59
CA ILE A 81 -7.78 -4.08 -3.12
C ILE A 81 -7.42 -2.95 -2.16
N LEU A 82 -7.72 -1.69 -2.53
CA LEU A 82 -7.41 -0.53 -1.69
C LEU A 82 -8.20 -0.51 -0.38
N GLU A 83 -9.47 -0.93 -0.41
CA GLU A 83 -10.30 -1.08 0.78
C GLU A 83 -9.74 -2.15 1.73
N ALA A 84 -9.42 -3.34 1.21
CA ALA A 84 -8.83 -4.43 1.98
C ALA A 84 -7.49 -4.00 2.60
N TYR A 85 -6.61 -3.44 1.77
CA TYR A 85 -5.32 -2.92 2.21
C TYR A 85 -5.46 -1.84 3.29
N GLY A 86 -6.36 -0.87 3.11
CA GLY A 86 -6.60 0.19 4.09
C GLY A 86 -7.11 -0.35 5.43
N LYS A 87 -8.04 -1.32 5.38
CA LYS A 87 -8.61 -1.97 6.56
C LYS A 87 -7.60 -2.79 7.34
N GLU A 88 -6.70 -3.51 6.66
CA GLU A 88 -5.73 -4.40 7.31
C GLU A 88 -4.47 -3.67 7.78
N THR A 89 -3.98 -2.70 7.02
CA THR A 89 -2.76 -1.96 7.36
C THR A 89 -3.04 -0.72 8.22
N GLY A 90 -4.29 -0.26 8.26
CA GLY A 90 -4.67 1.02 8.87
C GLY A 90 -4.24 2.24 8.06
N LEU A 91 -3.71 2.03 6.84
CA LEU A 91 -3.34 3.07 5.88
C LEU A 91 -4.50 3.34 4.92
N GLY A 92 -5.71 3.49 5.45
CA GLY A 92 -6.89 3.84 4.66
C GLY A 92 -6.62 5.11 3.83
N LEU A 93 -6.67 4.96 2.51
CA LEU A 93 -6.48 6.06 1.56
C LEU A 93 -7.82 6.80 1.41
N GLY A 94 -8.26 7.43 2.50
CA GLY A 94 -9.40 8.36 2.53
C GLY A 94 -10.78 7.71 2.39
N GLU A 95 -11.54 7.70 3.48
CA GLU A 95 -13.00 7.83 3.42
C GLU A 95 -13.36 9.00 4.36
N ASP A 96 -13.95 10.06 3.80
CA ASP A 96 -14.90 10.94 4.52
C ASP A 96 -16.21 10.95 3.74
#